data_AF-A0A963C7F9-F1
#
_entry.id   AF-A0A963C7F9-F1
#
_cell.length_a   1.000
_cell.length_b   1.000
_cell.length_c   1.000
_cell.angle_alpha   90.00
_cell.angle_beta   90.00
_cell.angle_gamma   90.00
#
_symmetry.space_group_name_H-M   'P 1'
#
loop_
_entity.id
_entity.type
_entity.pdbx_description
1 polymer ?
#
loop_
_entity_poly.entity_id
_entity_poly.type
_entity_poly.pdbx_seq_one_letter_code
_entity_poly.pdbx_strand_id
1 'polypeptide(L)' 'MSISELQVQTALKEITDPNTGKDFVSTRSARNIKTDGADIAVDIELGYPAKSQIDGIRKTVIDKLKAIPGAGNVSA' A
#
# COMPACT_ATOMS: atom_id res chain seq x y z
N MET A 1 5.58 -1.78 19.71
CA MET A 1 6.24 -0.83 18.77
C MET A 1 5.20 -0.47 17.74
N SER A 2 5.00 0.82 17.49
CA SER A 2 4.03 1.29 16.50
C SER A 2 4.63 1.25 15.10
N ILE A 3 3.85 0.81 14.11
CA ILE A 3 4.19 0.93 12.69
C ILE A 3 4.26 2.43 12.37
N SER A 4 5.37 2.87 11.79
CA SER A 4 5.50 4.24 11.29
C SER A 4 4.97 4.36 9.86
N GLU A 5 4.41 5.52 9.52
CA GLU A 5 4.01 5.83 8.14
C GLU A 5 5.19 5.68 7.15
N LEU A 6 6.40 5.95 7.61
CA LEU A 6 7.64 5.85 6.81
C LEU A 6 7.96 4.40 6.45
N GLN A 7 7.69 3.44 7.34
CA GLN A 7 7.79 2.01 7.03
C GLN A 7 6.73 1.59 6.01
N VAL A 8 5.49 2.07 6.15
CA VAL A 8 4.41 1.79 5.20
C VAL A 8 4.75 2.34 3.81
N GLN A 9 5.21 3.59 3.72
CA GLN A 9 5.66 4.18 2.46
C GLN A 9 6.81 3.42 1.83
N THR A 10 7.78 2.97 2.64
CA THR A 10 8.91 2.17 2.14
C THR A 10 8.43 0.84 1.56
N ALA A 11 7.52 0.15 2.25
CA ALA A 11 6.92 -1.09 1.76
C ALA A 11 6.13 -0.90 0.47
N LEU A 12 5.33 0.18 0.37
CA LEU A 12 4.56 0.53 -0.84
C LEU A 12 5.46 0.89 -2.02
N LYS A 13 6.63 1.48 -1.76
CA LYS A 13 7.62 1.84 -2.79
C LYS A 13 8.27 0.61 -3.44
N GLU A 14 8.32 -0.52 -2.73
CA GLU A 14 8.81 -1.79 -3.31
C GLU A 14 7.80 -2.44 -4.24
N ILE A 15 6.51 -2.06 -4.14
CA ILE A 15 5.46 -2.62 -4.99
C ILE A 15 5.42 -1.84 -6.30
N THR A 16 5.75 -2.52 -7.38
CA THR A 16 5.71 -1.94 -8.73
C THR A 16 4.34 -2.19 -9.37
N ASP A 17 3.73 -1.14 -9.88
CA ASP A 17 2.49 -1.22 -10.65
C ASP A 17 2.76 -1.89 -12.01
N PRO A 18 2.03 -2.98 -12.36
CA PRO A 18 2.27 -3.72 -13.60
C PRO A 18 1.85 -2.96 -14.87
N ASN A 19 1.00 -1.95 -14.77
CA ASN A 19 0.53 -1.17 -15.92
C ASN A 19 1.46 0.01 -16.21
N THR A 20 2.00 0.65 -15.17
CA THR A 20 2.84 1.85 -15.32
C THR A 20 4.33 1.59 -15.17
N GLY A 21 4.72 0.44 -14.62
CA GLY A 21 6.12 0.08 -14.32
C GLY A 21 6.74 0.96 -13.24
N LYS A 22 5.93 1.69 -12.47
CA LYS A 22 6.37 2.59 -11.40
C LYS A 22 5.75 2.17 -10.07
N ASP A 23 6.36 2.56 -8.97
CA ASP A 23 5.80 2.28 -7.66
C ASP A 23 4.65 3.22 -7.28
N PHE A 24 3.82 2.77 -6.33
CA PHE A 24 2.63 3.51 -5.89
C PHE A 24 2.95 4.81 -5.13
N VAL A 25 4.19 4.97 -4.63
CA VAL A 25 4.63 6.19 -3.95
C VAL A 25 5.10 7.24 -4.96
N SER A 26 5.91 6.86 -5.94
CA SER A 26 6.41 7.75 -7.00
C SER A 26 5.30 8.25 -7.90
N THR A 27 4.26 7.43 -8.14
CA THR A 27 3.06 7.83 -8.89
C THR A 27 2.07 8.66 -8.05
N ARG A 28 2.33 8.83 -6.74
CA ARG A 28 1.42 9.46 -5.78
C ARG A 28 0.04 8.79 -5.72
N SER A 29 0.01 7.48 -6.01
CA SER A 29 -1.19 6.67 -5.93
C SER A 29 -1.53 6.26 -4.49
N ALA A 30 -0.53 6.12 -3.62
CA ALA A 30 -0.77 5.92 -2.19
C ALA A 30 -1.23 7.23 -1.52
N ARG A 31 -2.45 7.23 -1.00
CA ARG A 31 -3.14 8.36 -0.34
C ARG A 31 -3.60 7.95 1.05
N ASN A 32 -3.83 8.93 1.92
CA ASN A 32 -4.45 8.74 3.25
C ASN A 32 -3.82 7.62 4.09
N ILE A 33 -2.49 7.51 4.08
CA ILE A 33 -1.78 6.53 4.91
C ILE A 33 -2.02 6.88 6.38
N LYS A 34 -2.58 5.94 7.14
CA LYS A 34 -2.81 6.05 8.58
C LYS A 34 -2.25 4.82 9.25
N THR A 35 -1.57 5.02 10.37
CA THR A 35 -1.10 3.94 11.22
C THR A 35 -1.64 4.15 12.64
N ASP A 36 -2.28 3.12 13.19
CA ASP A 36 -2.79 3.11 14.56
C ASP A 36 -2.20 1.92 15.31
N GLY A 37 -1.09 2.18 16.01
CA GLY A 37 -0.33 1.13 16.68
C GLY A 37 0.20 0.09 15.69
N ALA A 38 -0.48 -1.05 15.58
CA ALA A 38 -0.17 -2.13 14.65
C ALA A 38 -1.01 -2.09 13.37
N ASP A 39 -2.13 -1.36 13.38
CA ASP A 39 -3.08 -1.34 12.29
C ASP A 39 -2.69 -0.31 11.23
N ILE A 40 -2.91 -0.65 9.96
CA ILE A 40 -2.52 0.16 8.80
C ILE A 40 -3.73 0.34 7.90
N ALA A 41 -4.04 1.59 7.57
CA ALA A 41 -5.01 1.92 6.54
C ALA A 41 -4.35 2.78 5.46
N VAL A 42 -4.58 2.45 4.21
CA VAL A 42 -4.08 3.20 3.06
C VAL A 42 -5.13 3.22 1.97
N ASP A 43 -5.20 4.30 1.19
CA ASP A 43 -6.01 4.35 -0.02
C ASP A 43 -5.09 4.29 -1.24
N ILE A 44 -5.38 3.40 -2.20
CA ILE A 44 -4.65 3.34 -3.48
C ILE A 44 -5.53 3.93 -4.59
N GLU A 45 -5.18 5.14 -5.03
CA GLU A 45 -5.85 5.83 -6.13
C GLU A 45 -5.03 5.68 -7.43
N LEU A 46 -5.58 4.92 -8.37
CA LEU A 46 -4.98 4.71 -9.67
C LEU A 46 -5.47 5.81 -10.62
N GLY A 47 -4.55 6.63 -11.14
CA GLY A 47 -4.85 7.70 -12.10
C GLY A 47 -5.26 7.20 -13.50
N TYR A 48 -5.68 5.94 -13.62
CA TYR A 48 -6.02 5.28 -14.87
C TYR A 48 -7.11 4.21 -14.62
N PRO A 49 -7.88 3.81 -15.65
CA PRO A 49 -8.91 2.78 -15.51
C PRO A 49 -8.29 1.40 -15.21
N ALA A 50 -8.57 0.84 -14.04
CA ALA A 50 -7.92 -0.39 -13.55
C ALA A 50 -8.89 -1.45 -13.00
N LYS A 51 -10.17 -1.43 -13.42
CA LYS A 51 -11.26 -2.18 -12.78
C LYS A 51 -10.97 -3.67 -12.52
N SER A 52 -10.29 -4.35 -13.43
CA SER A 52 -9.90 -5.77 -13.27
C SER A 52 -8.66 -6.00 -12.39
N GLN A 53 -7.83 -4.97 -12.23
CA GLN A 53 -6.56 -5.04 -11.52
C GLN A 53 -6.66 -4.53 -10.08
N ILE A 54 -7.73 -3.81 -9.72
CA ILE A 54 -7.92 -3.24 -8.36
C ILE A 54 -7.78 -4.33 -7.30
N ASP A 55 -8.49 -5.45 -7.42
CA ASP A 55 -8.42 -6.53 -6.43
C ASP A 55 -7.03 -7.16 -6.34
N GLY A 56 -6.34 -7.34 -7.47
CA GLY A 56 -4.98 -7.87 -7.51
C GLY A 56 -3.96 -6.93 -6.86
N ILE A 57 -4.05 -5.63 -7.17
CA ILE A 57 -3.20 -4.58 -6.58
C ILE A 57 -3.47 -4.46 -5.08
N ARG A 58 -4.75 -4.36 -4.69
CA ARG A 58 -5.17 -4.31 -3.28
C ARG A 58 -4.60 -5.49 -2.50
N LYS A 59 -4.76 -6.71 -3.02
CA LYS A 59 -4.24 -7.91 -2.37
C LYS A 59 -2.72 -7.86 -2.21
N THR A 60 -2.00 -7.46 -3.26
CA THR A 60 -0.55 -7.32 -3.23
C THR A 60 -0.10 -6.30 -2.18
N VAL A 61 -0.79 -5.16 -2.09
CA VAL A 61 -0.54 -4.13 -1.09
C VAL A 61 -0.79 -4.65 0.32
N ILE A 62 -1.92 -5.31 0.56
CA ILE A 62 -2.25 -5.90 1.86
C ILE A 62 -1.21 -6.94 2.28
N ASP A 63 -0.85 -7.85 1.38
CA ASP A 63 0.11 -8.92 1.66
C ASP A 63 1.50 -8.34 1.99
N LYS A 64 1.93 -7.30 1.26
CA LYS A 64 3.21 -6.63 1.53
C LYS A 64 3.23 -5.88 2.85
N LEU A 65 2.14 -5.19 3.20
CA LEU A 65 2.02 -4.45 4.45
C LEU A 65 1.88 -5.38 5.66
N LYS A 66 1.17 -6.52 5.50
CA LYS A 66 1.10 -7.57 6.54
C LYS A 66 2.44 -8.26 6.78
N ALA A 67 3.34 -8.24 5.80
CA ALA A 67 4.70 -8.76 5.98
C ALA A 67 5.59 -7.85 6.83
N ILE A 68 5.15 -6.62 7.17
CA ILE A 68 5.89 -5.75 8.08
C ILE A 68 5.85 -6.35 9.49
N PRO A 69 7.01 -6.53 10.16
CA PRO A 69 7.04 -7.05 11.52
C PRO A 69 6.21 -6.20 12.47
N GLY A 70 5.22 -6.83 13.12
CA GLY A 70 4.31 -6.15 14.04
C GLY A 70 3.07 -5.52 13.39
N ALA A 71 2.84 -5.76 12.09
CA ALA A 71 1.59 -5.38 11.43
C ALA A 71 0.42 -6.21 11.98
N GLY A 72 -0.66 -5.52 12.33
CA GLY A 72 -1.93 -6.08 12.78
C GLY A 72 -2.91 -6.13 11.60
N ASN A 73 -4.00 -5.37 11.72
CA ASN A 73 -4.98 -5.26 10.66
C ASN A 73 -4.48 -4.34 9.53
N VAL A 74 -4.76 -4.70 8.29
CA VAL A 74 -4.38 -3.91 7.10
C VAL A 74 -5.59 -3.73 6.21
N SER A 75 -5.88 -2.47 5.85
CA SER A 75 -6.98 -2.07 4.96
C SER A 75 -6.43 -1.24 3.79
N ALA A 76 -6.77 -1.61 2.56
CA ALA A 76 -6.30 -0.98 1.31
C ALA A 76 -7.39 -0.89 0.22
#